data_AF-A0A832Q7K4-F1
#
_entry.id   AF-A0A832Q7K4-F1
#
_cell.length_a   1.000
_cell.length_b   1.000
_cell.length_c   1.000
_cell.angle_alpha   90.00
_cell.angle_beta   90.00
_cell.angle_gamma   90.00
#
_symmetry.space_group_name_H-M   'P 1'
#
loop_
_entity.id
_entity.type
_entity.pdbx_description
1 polymer ?
#
loop_
_entity_poly.entity_id
_entity_poly.type
_entity_poly.pdbx_seq_one_letter_code
_entity_poly.pdbx_strand_id
1 'polypeptide(L)'
;MKRLLPLLLVWVLVWAAPLQAHHGIANFNLNLDIEVSGAISDIAFVNPHSWLYVDVPGANGESVQWKCELRAASVLRRSGWSKDMFEIGSQVTITGSPDRFDDNTCYMGSILFANGTSMDRYGQLVEAELDLSQSIELKRLPSGVPDISGDWAAEQVVMTDPRGQSGALLPVSIATQMDAGDTLPGRGAFPGSRGTPESFSEDPLATTWERPSLLPLTPAGQAAVRHFDGGSSDNPRLRCETTNIIFDWDFDNPVNRVEQSETRITLTYGLMNLERTIHLDRSEFPGNITPTRAGYSIGRWEDDVLVVETRGFLPGILSADTRTPHSGALRVTERFSLDTENGALQREFAATDALYFTGTYTGSSRQYVSHYPWEPWNCDDRSFRTDR
;
A
#
# COMPACT_ATOMS: atom_id res chain seq x y z
N MET A 1 -34.71 -60.15 9.87
CA MET A 1 -34.31 -59.09 10.84
C MET A 1 -32.83 -58.82 10.61
N LYS A 2 -32.47 -57.90 9.71
CA LYS A 2 -32.03 -56.50 9.95
C LYS A 2 -30.97 -56.35 11.05
N ARG A 3 -29.75 -55.93 10.65
CA ARG A 3 -29.10 -54.69 11.12
C ARG A 3 -27.94 -54.34 10.17
N LEU A 4 -28.18 -53.35 9.32
CA LEU A 4 -27.19 -52.66 8.48
C LEU A 4 -26.57 -51.52 9.31
N LEU A 5 -25.24 -51.40 9.26
CA LEU A 5 -24.45 -50.34 9.88
C LEU A 5 -24.47 -49.10 8.95
N PRO A 6 -24.68 -47.85 9.42
CA PRO A 6 -24.51 -46.68 8.58
C PRO A 6 -23.06 -46.17 8.68
N LEU A 7 -22.39 -46.05 7.52
CA LEU A 7 -21.19 -45.25 7.35
C LEU A 7 -21.59 -43.77 7.39
N LEU A 8 -21.07 -43.01 8.36
CA LEU A 8 -21.14 -41.55 8.36
C LEU A 8 -20.01 -41.01 7.48
N LEU A 9 -20.33 -40.55 6.27
CA LEU A 9 -19.45 -39.72 5.45
C LEU A 9 -19.56 -38.28 5.96
N VAL A 10 -18.50 -37.77 6.57
CA VAL A 10 -18.36 -36.34 6.88
C VAL A 10 -17.90 -35.64 5.61
N TRP A 11 -18.80 -34.89 4.98
CA TRP A 11 -18.48 -33.98 3.90
C TRP A 11 -17.83 -32.71 4.48
N VAL A 12 -16.50 -32.59 4.35
CA VAL A 12 -15.80 -31.32 4.58
C VAL A 12 -15.99 -30.47 3.33
N LEU A 13 -16.95 -29.55 3.39
CA LEU A 13 -17.09 -28.48 2.40
C LEU A 13 -15.95 -27.47 2.61
N VAL A 14 -14.87 -27.63 1.85
CA VAL A 14 -13.85 -26.59 1.71
C VAL A 14 -14.44 -25.50 0.83
N TRP A 15 -14.88 -24.40 1.44
CA TRP A 15 -15.20 -23.18 0.72
C TRP A 15 -13.86 -22.57 0.26
N ALA A 16 -13.52 -22.75 -1.02
CA ALA A 16 -12.48 -21.96 -1.65
C ALA A 16 -13.05 -20.54 -1.82
N ALA A 17 -12.71 -19.64 -0.91
CA ALA A 17 -12.94 -18.23 -1.14
C ALA A 17 -12.10 -17.80 -2.36
N PRO A 18 -12.63 -16.97 -3.28
CA PRO A 18 -11.82 -16.41 -4.34
C PRO A 18 -10.69 -15.60 -3.71
N LEU A 19 -9.45 -16.01 -3.95
CA LEU A 19 -8.26 -15.28 -3.55
C LEU A 19 -8.12 -14.11 -4.53
N GLN A 20 -8.51 -12.90 -4.10
CA GLN A 20 -8.37 -11.68 -4.91
C GLN A 20 -6.92 -11.21 -4.87
N ALA A 21 -6.17 -11.45 -5.95
CA ALA A 21 -4.78 -11.07 -6.09
C ALA A 21 -4.57 -9.76 -6.90
N HIS A 22 -3.71 -8.87 -6.38
CA HIS A 22 -3.42 -7.51 -6.87
C HIS A 22 -2.10 -7.45 -7.67
N HIS A 23 -2.11 -7.15 -8.98
CA HIS A 23 -0.86 -7.12 -9.77
C HIS A 23 -0.38 -5.70 -10.14
N GLY A 24 -1.04 -4.67 -9.62
CA GLY A 24 -0.62 -3.26 -9.74
C GLY A 24 -0.25 -2.84 -11.16
N ILE A 25 0.77 -1.98 -11.26
CA ILE A 25 1.18 -1.35 -12.53
C ILE A 25 1.62 -2.34 -13.62
N ALA A 26 2.08 -3.53 -13.22
CA ALA A 26 2.69 -4.51 -14.11
C ALA A 26 1.67 -5.16 -15.06
N ASN A 27 0.38 -5.09 -14.74
CA ASN A 27 -0.70 -5.51 -15.62
C ASN A 27 -0.82 -4.64 -16.87
N PHE A 28 -0.38 -3.39 -16.80
CA PHE A 28 -0.63 -2.41 -17.85
C PHE A 28 0.58 -2.26 -18.78
N ASN A 29 0.31 -1.99 -20.04
CA ASN A 29 1.33 -1.65 -21.01
C ASN A 29 1.52 -0.13 -21.05
N LEU A 30 2.30 0.39 -20.10
CA LEU A 30 2.56 1.83 -20.00
C LEU A 30 3.35 2.42 -21.19
N ASN A 31 3.81 1.60 -22.14
CA ASN A 31 4.45 2.07 -23.37
C ASN A 31 3.43 2.41 -24.47
N LEU A 32 2.15 2.09 -24.27
CA LEU A 32 1.07 2.41 -25.21
C LEU A 32 0.12 3.44 -24.61
N ASP A 33 -0.33 4.35 -25.48
CA ASP A 33 -1.39 5.30 -25.18
C ASP A 33 -2.69 4.83 -25.82
N ILE A 34 -3.76 4.93 -25.04
CA ILE A 34 -5.12 4.75 -25.53
C ILE A 34 -6.00 5.93 -25.09
N GLU A 35 -7.09 6.12 -25.82
CA GLU A 35 -8.16 7.04 -25.47
C GLU A 35 -9.45 6.24 -25.31
N VAL A 36 -10.15 6.46 -24.20
CA VAL A 36 -11.44 5.83 -23.87
C VAL A 36 -12.47 6.94 -23.71
N SER A 37 -13.39 7.05 -24.65
CA SER A 37 -14.42 8.11 -24.69
C SER A 37 -15.82 7.52 -24.63
N GLY A 38 -16.62 7.95 -23.66
CA GLY A 38 -17.97 7.43 -23.45
C GLY A 38 -18.67 8.00 -22.22
N ALA A 39 -19.84 7.45 -21.90
CA ALA A 39 -20.62 7.88 -20.75
C ALA A 39 -20.20 7.14 -19.49
N ILE A 40 -20.02 7.83 -18.37
CA ILE A 40 -19.74 7.19 -17.08
C ILE A 40 -20.93 6.29 -16.70
N SER A 41 -20.67 5.02 -16.41
CA SER A 41 -21.71 4.07 -15.96
C SER A 41 -21.62 3.71 -14.48
N ASP A 42 -20.43 3.72 -13.87
CA ASP A 42 -20.23 3.51 -12.43
C ASP A 42 -18.85 4.01 -11.95
N ILE A 43 -18.68 4.20 -10.64
CA ILE A 43 -17.40 4.44 -9.97
C ILE A 43 -17.27 3.56 -8.71
N ALA A 44 -16.38 2.56 -8.79
CA ALA A 44 -15.96 1.79 -7.64
C ALA A 44 -14.87 2.55 -6.88
N PHE A 45 -15.28 3.37 -5.93
CA PHE A 45 -14.34 4.12 -5.09
C PHE A 45 -13.91 3.28 -3.88
N VAL A 46 -13.05 2.30 -4.15
CA VAL A 46 -12.65 1.23 -3.23
C VAL A 46 -11.13 1.13 -3.08
N ASN A 47 -10.69 0.28 -2.15
CA ASN A 47 -9.29 -0.05 -1.92
C ASN A 47 -9.05 -1.51 -2.35
N PRO A 48 -7.87 -1.89 -2.90
CA PRO A 48 -6.65 -1.10 -3.01
C PRO A 48 -6.65 -0.12 -4.19
N HIS A 49 -7.52 -0.27 -5.18
CA HIS A 49 -7.58 0.60 -6.36
C HIS A 49 -9.04 0.92 -6.68
N SER A 50 -9.33 2.19 -6.95
CA SER A 50 -10.64 2.60 -7.44
C SER A 50 -10.78 2.33 -8.94
N TRP A 51 -11.99 2.17 -9.45
CA TRP A 51 -12.26 1.85 -10.86
C TRP A 51 -13.40 2.68 -11.42
N LEU A 52 -13.14 3.40 -12.51
CA LEU A 52 -14.15 4.12 -13.28
C LEU A 52 -14.66 3.23 -14.42
N TYR A 53 -15.99 3.09 -14.52
CA TYR A 53 -16.63 2.33 -15.58
C TYR A 53 -17.25 3.28 -16.61
N VAL A 54 -17.02 3.01 -17.89
CA VAL A 54 -17.43 3.87 -19.00
C VAL A 54 -18.07 3.04 -20.09
N ASP A 55 -19.27 3.42 -20.52
CA ASP A 55 -19.94 2.80 -21.66
C ASP A 55 -19.48 3.49 -22.95
N VAL A 56 -18.61 2.80 -23.70
CA VAL A 56 -17.99 3.29 -24.93
C VAL A 56 -18.84 2.89 -26.14
N PRO A 57 -19.23 3.82 -27.03
CA PRO A 57 -20.01 3.49 -28.22
C PRO A 57 -19.27 2.50 -29.14
N GLY A 58 -19.88 1.35 -29.42
CA GLY A 58 -19.35 0.36 -30.36
C GLY A 58 -19.82 0.58 -31.80
N ALA A 59 -19.14 -0.07 -32.76
CA ALA A 59 -19.40 0.07 -34.19
C ALA A 59 -20.81 -0.39 -34.63
N ASN A 60 -21.46 -1.23 -33.83
CA ASN A 60 -22.75 -1.85 -34.15
C ASN A 60 -23.95 -1.13 -33.49
N GLY A 61 -23.71 0.00 -32.83
CA GLY A 61 -24.72 0.70 -32.03
C GLY A 61 -24.92 0.15 -30.62
N GLU A 62 -24.22 -0.94 -30.26
CA GLU A 62 -24.13 -1.44 -28.88
C GLU A 62 -22.92 -0.80 -28.18
N SER A 63 -23.08 -0.40 -26.92
CA SER A 63 -21.97 0.10 -26.11
C SER A 63 -21.16 -1.06 -25.53
N VAL A 64 -19.84 -0.88 -25.44
CA VAL A 64 -18.91 -1.79 -24.75
C VAL A 64 -18.50 -1.12 -23.44
N GLN A 65 -18.67 -1.83 -22.33
CA GLN A 65 -18.23 -1.31 -21.04
C GLN A 65 -16.70 -1.45 -20.89
N TRP A 66 -16.06 -0.34 -20.58
CA TRP A 66 -14.67 -0.25 -20.18
C TRP A 66 -14.55 -0.05 -18.67
N LYS A 67 -13.45 -0.53 -18.08
CA LYS A 67 -13.06 -0.18 -16.71
C LYS A 67 -11.64 0.40 -16.68
N CYS A 68 -11.46 1.52 -16.00
CA CYS A 68 -10.16 2.17 -15.90
C CYS A 68 -9.77 2.32 -14.44
N GLU A 69 -8.58 1.83 -14.09
CA GLU A 69 -8.03 1.81 -12.74
C GLU A 69 -7.58 3.22 -12.33
N LEU A 70 -7.85 3.61 -11.09
CA LEU A 70 -7.35 4.79 -10.37
C LEU A 70 -6.55 4.35 -9.12
N ARG A 71 -6.04 5.30 -8.33
CA ARG A 71 -5.37 5.03 -7.05
C ARG A 71 -6.35 4.49 -5.98
N ALA A 72 -5.83 4.07 -4.83
CA ALA A 72 -6.64 3.71 -3.66
C ALA A 72 -7.62 4.81 -3.29
N ALA A 73 -8.84 4.44 -2.90
CA ALA A 73 -9.85 5.40 -2.44
C ALA A 73 -9.35 6.23 -1.25
N SER A 74 -8.62 5.63 -0.31
CA SER A 74 -8.03 6.34 0.84
C SER A 74 -7.13 7.51 0.39
N VAL A 75 -6.37 7.30 -0.67
CA VAL A 75 -5.44 8.27 -1.23
C VAL A 75 -6.16 9.31 -2.08
N LEU A 76 -7.09 8.87 -2.92
CA LEU A 76 -7.91 9.76 -3.74
C LEU A 76 -8.66 10.78 -2.87
N ARG A 77 -9.25 10.36 -1.74
CA ARG A 77 -9.91 11.27 -0.79
C ARG A 77 -8.97 12.34 -0.28
N ARG A 78 -7.75 11.96 0.11
CA ARG A 78 -6.73 12.90 0.59
C ARG A 78 -6.33 13.90 -0.48
N SER A 79 -6.28 13.46 -1.73
CA SER A 79 -6.05 14.32 -2.90
C SER A 79 -7.28 15.13 -3.32
N GLY A 80 -8.38 15.08 -2.57
CA GLY A 80 -9.60 15.87 -2.83
C GLY A 80 -10.57 15.25 -3.83
N TRP A 81 -10.31 14.03 -4.31
CA TRP A 81 -11.21 13.33 -5.22
C TRP A 81 -12.40 12.78 -4.45
N SER A 82 -13.58 12.84 -5.08
CA SER A 82 -14.82 12.30 -4.52
C SER A 82 -15.64 11.58 -5.59
N LYS A 83 -16.55 10.69 -5.15
CA LYS A 83 -17.48 10.01 -6.06
C LYS A 83 -18.35 10.99 -6.85
N ASP A 84 -18.73 12.11 -6.22
CA ASP A 84 -19.66 13.09 -6.78
C ASP A 84 -19.11 13.82 -8.01
N MET A 85 -17.80 13.74 -8.24
CA MET A 85 -17.15 14.25 -9.44
C MET A 85 -17.45 13.42 -10.70
N PHE A 86 -17.88 12.16 -10.51
CA PHE A 86 -18.19 11.23 -11.58
C PHE A 86 -19.70 11.12 -11.78
N GLU A 87 -20.29 12.12 -12.41
CA GLU A 87 -21.72 12.13 -12.71
C GLU A 87 -22.09 11.00 -13.69
N ILE A 88 -22.91 10.05 -13.24
CA ILE A 88 -23.35 8.92 -14.07
C ILE A 88 -24.13 9.43 -15.28
N GLY A 89 -23.79 8.93 -16.46
CA GLY A 89 -24.33 9.33 -17.75
C GLY A 89 -23.60 10.50 -18.42
N SER A 90 -22.78 11.24 -17.67
CA SER A 90 -21.97 12.33 -18.24
C SER A 90 -20.83 11.79 -19.10
N GLN A 91 -20.54 12.51 -20.19
CA GLN A 91 -19.47 12.15 -21.12
C GLN A 91 -18.10 12.46 -20.52
N VAL A 92 -17.15 11.55 -20.76
CA VAL A 92 -15.75 11.71 -20.41
C VAL A 92 -14.85 11.22 -21.52
N THR A 93 -13.64 11.77 -21.55
CA THR A 93 -12.53 11.24 -22.34
C THR A 93 -11.39 10.92 -21.39
N ILE A 94 -10.97 9.67 -21.35
CA ILE A 94 -9.85 9.19 -20.53
C ILE A 94 -8.66 8.96 -21.45
N THR A 95 -7.49 9.48 -21.08
CA THR A 95 -6.21 9.04 -21.65
C THR A 95 -5.53 8.11 -20.68
N GLY A 96 -4.90 7.06 -21.17
CA GLY A 96 -4.32 6.05 -20.32
C GLY A 96 -3.52 5.01 -21.07
N SER A 97 -3.30 3.87 -20.43
CA SER A 97 -2.59 2.74 -21.00
C SER A 97 -3.42 1.47 -20.91
N PRO A 98 -3.39 0.60 -21.94
CA PRO A 98 -4.19 -0.61 -21.94
C PRO A 98 -3.65 -1.63 -20.95
N ASP A 99 -4.54 -2.45 -20.41
CA ASP A 99 -4.16 -3.70 -19.77
C ASP A 99 -3.53 -4.65 -20.82
N ARG A 100 -2.57 -5.47 -20.39
CA ARG A 100 -1.85 -6.41 -21.27
C ARG A 100 -2.68 -7.65 -21.63
N PHE A 101 -3.74 -7.92 -20.86
CA PHE A 101 -4.49 -9.16 -20.86
C PHE A 101 -5.99 -8.93 -21.07
N ASP A 102 -6.49 -7.71 -20.83
CA ASP A 102 -7.90 -7.33 -20.94
C ASP A 102 -8.16 -6.16 -21.90
N ASP A 103 -8.82 -6.46 -23.02
CA ASP A 103 -9.03 -5.52 -24.11
C ASP A 103 -9.81 -4.25 -23.72
N ASN A 104 -10.65 -4.31 -22.67
CA ASN A 104 -11.48 -3.17 -22.23
C ASN A 104 -11.11 -2.66 -20.82
N THR A 105 -9.86 -2.86 -20.43
CA THR A 105 -9.33 -2.39 -19.15
C THR A 105 -8.19 -1.41 -19.37
N CYS A 106 -8.15 -0.34 -18.59
CA CYS A 106 -7.08 0.65 -18.69
C CYS A 106 -6.49 1.07 -17.34
N TYR A 107 -5.25 1.52 -17.37
CA TYR A 107 -4.67 2.36 -16.34
C TYR A 107 -4.99 3.81 -16.68
N MET A 108 -5.81 4.47 -15.85
CA MET A 108 -6.16 5.87 -16.09
C MET A 108 -4.92 6.74 -15.88
N GLY A 109 -4.56 7.52 -16.91
CA GLY A 109 -3.54 8.55 -16.84
C GLY A 109 -4.14 9.91 -16.51
N SER A 110 -5.07 10.38 -17.35
CA SER A 110 -5.87 11.58 -17.09
C SER A 110 -7.31 11.42 -17.57
N ILE A 111 -8.19 12.27 -17.07
CA ILE A 111 -9.60 12.33 -17.43
C ILE A 111 -9.99 13.76 -17.78
N LEU A 112 -10.76 13.93 -18.85
CA LEU A 112 -11.44 15.16 -19.26
C LEU A 112 -12.95 14.96 -19.10
N PHE A 113 -13.57 15.79 -18.27
CA PHE A 113 -15.01 15.79 -18.02
C PHE A 113 -15.77 16.64 -19.05
N ALA A 114 -17.06 16.34 -19.25
CA ALA A 114 -17.93 17.10 -20.15
C ALA A 114 -17.98 18.62 -19.87
N ASN A 115 -17.76 19.04 -18.62
CA ASN A 115 -17.70 20.45 -18.23
C ASN A 115 -16.37 21.14 -18.61
N GLY A 116 -15.44 20.42 -19.23
CA GLY A 116 -14.12 20.92 -19.65
C GLY A 116 -13.03 20.84 -18.58
N THR A 117 -13.35 20.39 -17.36
CA THR A 117 -12.35 20.18 -16.30
C THR A 117 -11.55 18.92 -16.59
N SER A 118 -10.24 18.96 -16.37
CA SER A 118 -9.34 17.81 -16.53
C SER A 118 -8.61 17.48 -15.25
N MET A 119 -8.31 16.21 -15.04
CA MET A 119 -7.56 15.74 -13.87
C MET A 119 -6.59 14.62 -14.23
N ASP A 120 -5.43 14.67 -13.59
CA ASP A 120 -4.37 13.68 -13.71
C ASP A 120 -4.47 12.66 -12.58
N ARG A 121 -4.14 11.38 -12.82
CA ARG A 121 -4.21 10.28 -11.83
C ARG A 121 -3.61 10.63 -10.46
N TYR A 122 -2.56 11.43 -10.45
CA TYR A 122 -1.82 11.84 -9.26
C TYR A 122 -2.14 13.28 -8.79
N GLY A 123 -3.03 14.00 -9.47
CA GLY A 123 -3.35 15.39 -9.19
C GLY A 123 -3.89 15.62 -7.77
N GLN A 124 -3.38 16.65 -7.10
CA GLN A 124 -3.85 17.11 -5.79
C GLN A 124 -4.85 18.25 -5.99
N LEU A 125 -6.10 18.08 -5.55
CA LEU A 125 -7.18 19.05 -5.71
C LEU A 125 -7.39 19.92 -4.46
N VAL A 126 -6.66 19.65 -3.38
CA VAL A 126 -6.75 20.37 -2.11
C VAL A 126 -5.40 20.95 -1.71
N GLU A 127 -5.42 22.15 -1.15
CA GLU A 127 -4.22 22.83 -0.64
C GLU A 127 -3.71 22.20 0.67
N ALA A 128 -4.56 21.49 1.43
CA ALA A 128 -4.20 20.90 2.72
C ALA A 128 -3.05 19.88 2.67
N GLU A 129 -2.78 19.30 1.50
CA GLU A 129 -1.64 18.40 1.26
C GLU A 129 -0.37 19.17 0.80
N LEU A 130 -0.50 20.45 0.42
CA LEU A 130 0.63 21.31 0.05
C LEU A 130 1.31 21.93 1.28
N ASP A 131 0.57 22.12 2.37
CA ASP A 131 1.05 22.74 3.62
C ASP A 131 1.25 21.72 4.77
N LEU A 132 1.66 20.48 4.48
CA LEU A 132 1.78 19.42 5.50
C LEU A 132 2.83 19.69 6.58
N SER A 133 3.88 20.44 6.26
CA SER A 133 4.97 20.75 7.18
C SER A 133 4.64 22.02 7.96
N GLN A 134 3.92 21.86 9.06
CA GLN A 134 3.58 22.95 9.98
C GLN A 134 4.02 22.61 11.40
N SER A 135 4.43 23.63 12.14
CA SER A 135 4.79 23.44 13.54
C SER A 135 3.58 22.97 14.35
N ILE A 136 3.78 21.98 15.22
CA ILE A 136 2.77 21.48 16.15
C ILE A 136 3.18 21.76 17.59
N GLU A 137 2.19 21.94 18.46
CA GLU A 137 2.43 22.02 19.90
C GLU A 137 2.80 20.64 20.45
N LEU A 138 3.89 20.55 21.21
CA LEU A 138 4.26 19.35 21.95
C LEU A 138 3.33 19.17 23.15
N LYS A 139 2.32 18.32 22.99
CA LYS A 139 1.49 17.87 24.10
C LYS A 139 2.19 16.76 24.88
N ARG A 140 1.92 16.70 26.18
CA ARG A 140 2.47 15.69 27.09
C ARG A 140 1.37 15.06 27.94
N LEU A 141 1.53 13.77 28.21
CA LEU A 141 0.69 13.06 29.19
C LEU A 141 1.03 13.50 30.63
N PRO A 142 0.18 13.18 31.63
CA PRO A 142 0.49 13.43 33.05
C PRO A 142 1.83 12.87 33.52
N SER A 143 2.30 11.75 32.96
CA SER A 143 3.65 11.20 33.21
C SER A 143 4.81 12.03 32.65
N GLY A 144 4.52 13.05 31.83
CA GLY A 144 5.51 13.94 31.23
C GLY A 144 6.06 13.47 29.89
N VAL A 145 5.70 12.29 29.39
CA VAL A 145 6.12 11.81 28.07
C VAL A 145 5.36 12.52 26.94
N PRO A 146 5.91 12.61 25.73
CA PRO A 146 5.19 13.11 24.56
C PRO A 146 3.87 12.37 24.33
N ASP A 147 2.82 13.13 24.00
CA ASP A 147 1.56 12.58 23.48
C ASP A 147 1.63 12.55 21.96
N ILE A 148 1.75 11.35 21.40
CA ILE A 148 1.79 11.10 19.95
C ILE A 148 0.43 10.64 19.40
N SER A 149 -0.65 10.78 20.18
CA SER A 149 -1.99 10.39 19.74
C SER A 149 -2.45 11.25 18.58
N GLY A 150 -3.11 10.62 17.61
CA GLY A 150 -3.66 11.32 16.45
C GLY A 150 -3.72 10.45 15.21
N ASP A 151 -4.24 11.06 14.15
CA ASP A 151 -4.22 10.51 12.81
C ASP A 151 -2.99 11.06 12.07
N TRP A 152 -2.18 10.15 11.54
CA TRP A 152 -0.88 10.44 10.95
C TRP A 152 -0.83 9.87 9.54
N ALA A 153 -0.30 10.61 8.57
CA ALA A 153 -0.17 10.11 7.21
C ALA A 153 1.17 10.51 6.60
N ALA A 154 1.77 9.62 5.82
CA ALA A 154 2.86 10.03 4.95
C ALA A 154 2.37 11.08 3.95
N GLU A 155 3.27 11.99 3.58
CA GLU A 155 2.99 13.01 2.56
C GLU A 155 2.52 12.37 1.25
N GLN A 156 1.49 12.95 0.63
CA GLN A 156 1.04 12.49 -0.67
C GLN A 156 2.16 12.60 -1.70
N VAL A 157 2.17 11.66 -2.63
CA VAL A 157 3.11 11.69 -3.75
C VAL A 157 2.39 12.03 -5.03
N VAL A 158 3.03 12.87 -5.83
CA VAL A 158 2.69 13.09 -7.24
C VAL A 158 3.74 12.42 -8.11
N MET A 159 3.43 12.25 -9.38
CA MET A 159 4.37 11.68 -10.33
C MET A 159 4.87 12.77 -11.28
N THR A 160 6.16 12.74 -11.64
CA THR A 160 6.77 13.79 -12.47
C THR A 160 6.19 13.87 -13.89
N ASP A 161 5.65 12.77 -14.42
CA ASP A 161 4.77 12.81 -15.58
C ASP A 161 3.31 12.89 -15.08
N PRO A 162 2.59 13.99 -15.36
CA PRO A 162 1.20 14.13 -14.94
C PRO A 162 0.30 12.99 -15.45
N ARG A 163 0.63 12.38 -16.60
CA ARG A 163 -0.16 11.29 -17.19
C ARG A 163 -0.02 9.95 -16.46
N GLY A 164 0.75 9.84 -15.38
CA GLY A 164 0.79 8.59 -14.62
C GLY A 164 1.65 7.47 -15.25
N GLN A 165 2.28 7.70 -16.40
CA GLN A 165 2.95 6.66 -17.20
C GLN A 165 4.48 6.61 -17.07
N SER A 166 5.17 7.73 -16.81
CA SER A 166 6.64 7.79 -16.74
C SER A 166 7.17 8.60 -15.55
N GLY A 167 8.46 8.45 -15.20
CA GLY A 167 9.09 9.28 -14.16
C GLY A 167 9.00 8.71 -12.74
N ALA A 168 9.16 9.57 -11.74
CA ALA A 168 9.34 9.19 -10.33
C ALA A 168 8.17 9.69 -9.46
N LEU A 169 7.86 8.94 -8.39
CA LEU A 169 6.97 9.40 -7.32
C LEU A 169 7.74 10.32 -6.37
N LEU A 170 7.21 11.52 -6.19
CA LEU A 170 7.79 12.58 -5.39
C LEU A 170 6.80 13.05 -4.34
N PRO A 171 7.24 13.27 -3.10
CA PRO A 171 6.46 14.03 -2.13
C PRO A 171 6.08 15.40 -2.72
N VAL A 172 4.84 15.82 -2.46
CA VAL A 172 4.27 17.06 -2.97
C VAL A 172 5.15 18.30 -2.71
N SER A 173 5.76 18.37 -1.52
CA SER A 173 6.65 19.44 -1.03
C SER A 173 7.88 19.69 -1.90
N ILE A 174 8.36 18.67 -2.61
CA ILE A 174 9.52 18.79 -3.51
C ILE A 174 9.12 18.75 -4.99
N ALA A 175 7.90 18.31 -5.31
CA ALA A 175 7.45 18.19 -6.69
C ALA A 175 7.37 19.54 -7.41
N THR A 176 7.05 20.63 -6.70
CA THR A 176 7.03 22.00 -7.25
C THR A 176 8.42 22.52 -7.63
N GLN A 177 9.48 21.83 -7.22
CA GLN A 177 10.87 22.19 -7.48
C GLN A 177 11.47 21.38 -8.65
N MET A 178 10.67 20.57 -9.34
CA MET A 178 11.11 19.66 -10.39
C MET A 178 10.37 19.92 -11.71
N ASP A 179 11.08 19.80 -12.83
CA ASP A 179 10.48 19.86 -14.16
C ASP A 179 9.84 18.51 -14.54
N ALA A 180 8.87 18.54 -15.46
CA ALA A 180 8.21 17.32 -15.91
C ALA A 180 9.22 16.35 -16.55
N GLY A 181 9.22 15.10 -16.08
CA GLY A 181 10.17 14.07 -16.52
C GLY A 181 11.52 14.05 -15.78
N ASP A 182 11.76 14.98 -14.84
CA ASP A 182 12.95 14.92 -14.00
C ASP A 182 12.97 13.65 -13.13
N THR A 183 14.20 13.20 -12.80
CA THR A 183 14.46 12.14 -11.82
C THR A 183 15.39 12.67 -10.74
N LEU A 184 15.10 12.40 -9.46
CA LEU A 184 16.03 12.76 -8.38
C LEU A 184 17.30 11.88 -8.46
N PRO A 185 18.49 12.40 -8.13
CA PRO A 185 19.69 11.59 -7.97
C PRO A 185 19.44 10.42 -7.01
N GLY A 186 19.56 9.19 -7.50
CA GLY A 186 19.29 7.97 -6.72
C GLY A 186 17.83 7.51 -6.66
N ARG A 187 16.87 8.23 -7.26
CA ARG A 187 15.52 7.72 -7.52
C ARG A 187 15.29 7.58 -9.02
N GLY A 188 15.36 6.34 -9.49
CA GLY A 188 14.98 5.99 -10.85
C GLY A 188 13.46 6.07 -11.05
N ALA A 189 13.05 5.93 -12.32
CA ALA A 189 11.65 5.73 -12.65
C ALA A 189 11.09 4.49 -11.94
N PHE A 190 9.79 4.48 -11.66
CA PHE A 190 9.14 3.36 -11.00
C PHE A 190 9.30 2.08 -11.86
N PRO A 191 9.79 0.94 -11.31
CA PRO A 191 9.90 -0.30 -12.09
C PRO A 191 8.56 -0.68 -12.73
N GLY A 192 8.54 -0.85 -14.05
CA GLY A 192 7.33 -1.10 -14.84
C GLY A 192 6.71 0.15 -15.46
N SER A 193 7.16 1.36 -15.09
CA SER A 193 6.77 2.60 -15.78
C SER A 193 7.30 2.63 -17.21
N ARG A 194 6.67 3.44 -18.07
CA ARG A 194 7.08 3.67 -19.47
C ARG A 194 8.59 3.90 -19.57
N GLY A 195 9.22 3.21 -20.52
CA GLY A 195 10.66 3.36 -20.79
C GLY A 195 11.60 2.53 -19.90
N THR A 196 11.10 1.87 -18.84
CA THR A 196 11.93 1.01 -17.98
C THR A 196 12.16 -0.37 -18.61
N PRO A 197 13.28 -1.06 -18.31
CA PRO A 197 13.50 -2.43 -18.76
C PRO A 197 12.34 -3.37 -18.45
N GLU A 198 11.75 -3.23 -17.26
CA GLU A 198 10.61 -4.01 -16.79
C GLU A 198 9.37 -3.80 -17.67
N SER A 199 9.13 -2.57 -18.14
CA SER A 199 7.97 -2.25 -18.99
C SER A 199 8.05 -2.87 -20.40
N PHE A 200 9.25 -3.18 -20.87
CA PHE A 200 9.52 -3.85 -22.15
C PHE A 200 9.72 -5.35 -22.02
N SER A 201 9.61 -5.91 -20.81
CA SER A 201 9.80 -7.34 -20.60
C SER A 201 8.70 -8.16 -21.27
N GLU A 202 9.07 -9.33 -21.80
CA GLU A 202 8.15 -10.36 -22.28
C GLU A 202 7.30 -10.94 -21.12
N ASP A 203 7.82 -10.88 -19.90
CA ASP A 203 7.10 -11.23 -18.67
C ASP A 203 7.20 -10.08 -17.64
N PRO A 204 6.36 -9.05 -17.77
CA PRO A 204 6.41 -7.87 -16.89
C PRO A 204 5.99 -8.20 -15.46
N LEU A 205 5.15 -9.22 -15.25
CA LEU A 205 4.77 -9.67 -13.92
C LEU A 205 5.97 -10.31 -13.23
N ALA A 206 6.61 -11.31 -13.85
CA ALA A 206 7.81 -11.93 -13.27
C ALA A 206 8.92 -10.89 -13.03
N THR A 207 9.15 -9.99 -13.99
CA THR A 207 10.23 -8.99 -13.85
C THR A 207 9.97 -8.01 -12.70
N THR A 208 8.70 -7.69 -12.43
CA THR A 208 8.33 -6.80 -11.31
C THR A 208 8.52 -7.49 -9.95
N TRP A 209 8.21 -8.79 -9.86
CA TRP A 209 8.15 -9.52 -8.59
C TRP A 209 9.37 -10.41 -8.30
N GLU A 210 10.23 -10.67 -9.27
CA GLU A 210 11.42 -11.52 -9.13
C GLU A 210 12.72 -10.75 -8.88
N ARG A 211 12.64 -9.62 -8.16
CA ARG A 211 13.84 -8.83 -7.86
C ARG A 211 14.63 -9.49 -6.72
N PRO A 212 15.97 -9.31 -6.69
CA PRO A 212 16.79 -9.90 -5.65
C PRO A 212 16.54 -9.24 -4.30
N SER A 213 16.72 -10.03 -3.23
CA SER A 213 16.60 -9.55 -1.85
C SER A 213 17.46 -8.34 -1.57
N LEU A 214 16.90 -7.37 -0.84
CA LEU A 214 17.59 -6.19 -0.34
C LEU A 214 18.74 -6.55 0.62
N LEU A 215 18.72 -7.75 1.18
CA LEU A 215 19.73 -8.26 2.10
C LEU A 215 20.30 -9.59 1.62
N PRO A 216 21.58 -9.88 1.89
CA PRO A 216 22.15 -11.20 1.63
C PRO A 216 21.41 -12.28 2.41
N LEU A 217 20.91 -13.29 1.70
CA LEU A 217 20.16 -14.39 2.31
C LEU A 217 21.10 -15.51 2.78
N THR A 218 20.78 -16.10 3.92
CA THR A 218 21.39 -17.35 4.39
C THR A 218 20.89 -18.53 3.53
N PRO A 219 21.48 -19.74 3.65
CA PRO A 219 20.92 -20.93 2.99
C PRO A 219 19.45 -21.21 3.38
N ALA A 220 19.07 -20.94 4.63
CA ALA A 220 17.69 -21.12 5.08
C ALA A 220 16.75 -20.04 4.50
N GLY A 221 17.20 -18.78 4.40
CA GLY A 221 16.44 -17.73 3.74
C GLY A 221 16.24 -17.99 2.25
N GLN A 222 17.28 -18.42 1.55
CA GLN A 222 17.19 -18.82 0.14
C GLN A 222 16.21 -19.99 -0.05
N ALA A 223 16.21 -20.97 0.85
CA ALA A 223 15.25 -22.06 0.84
C ALA A 223 13.81 -21.56 1.07
N ALA A 224 13.62 -20.61 1.99
CA ALA A 224 12.31 -20.05 2.32
C ALA A 224 11.65 -19.30 1.16
N VAL A 225 12.42 -18.62 0.31
CA VAL A 225 11.88 -17.84 -0.84
C VAL A 225 12.00 -18.53 -2.19
N ARG A 226 12.55 -19.75 -2.25
CA ARG A 226 12.81 -20.45 -3.52
C ARG A 226 11.56 -20.57 -4.40
N HIS A 227 10.41 -20.79 -3.78
CA HIS A 227 9.12 -20.95 -4.44
C HIS A 227 8.17 -19.78 -4.20
N PHE A 228 8.65 -18.70 -3.56
CA PHE A 228 7.83 -17.51 -3.38
C PHE A 228 7.62 -16.83 -4.72
N ASP A 229 6.36 -16.74 -5.13
CA ASP A 229 5.92 -15.95 -6.29
C ASP A 229 5.21 -14.68 -5.80
N GLY A 230 5.91 -13.54 -5.88
CA GLY A 230 5.40 -12.25 -5.42
C GLY A 230 4.21 -11.73 -6.22
N GLY A 231 4.01 -12.23 -7.44
CA GLY A 231 2.86 -11.96 -8.27
C GLY A 231 1.67 -12.88 -7.95
N SER A 232 1.78 -13.82 -7.03
CA SER A 232 0.70 -14.75 -6.70
C SER A 232 0.10 -14.48 -5.32
N SER A 233 -0.85 -15.34 -4.94
CA SER A 233 -1.39 -15.36 -3.58
C SER A 233 -0.34 -15.58 -2.48
N ASP A 234 0.90 -15.99 -2.79
CA ASP A 234 2.00 -16.07 -1.81
C ASP A 234 2.29 -14.71 -1.16
N ASN A 235 2.11 -13.61 -1.91
CA ASN A 235 2.24 -12.26 -1.40
C ASN A 235 0.95 -11.88 -0.63
N PRO A 236 1.02 -11.63 0.70
CA PRO A 236 -0.16 -11.38 1.53
C PRO A 236 -1.03 -10.22 1.04
N ARG A 237 -0.41 -9.22 0.39
CA ARG A 237 -1.13 -8.05 -0.14
C ARG A 237 -2.14 -8.44 -1.21
N LEU A 238 -1.84 -9.51 -1.94
CA LEU A 238 -2.67 -10.13 -2.97
C LEU A 238 -3.75 -11.03 -2.34
N ARG A 239 -4.00 -10.89 -1.02
CA ARG A 239 -5.10 -11.49 -0.28
C ARG A 239 -5.73 -10.50 0.68
N CYS A 240 -5.52 -9.20 0.45
CA CYS A 240 -5.94 -8.14 1.38
C CYS A 240 -5.38 -8.32 2.81
N GLU A 241 -4.24 -8.99 2.97
CA GLU A 241 -3.57 -9.18 4.23
C GLU A 241 -2.34 -8.29 4.33
N THR A 242 -2.10 -7.73 5.51
CA THR A 242 -0.86 -7.00 5.81
C THR A 242 0.35 -7.89 5.46
N THR A 243 1.41 -7.26 4.98
CA THR A 243 2.73 -7.83 4.74
C THR A 243 3.48 -7.94 6.05
N ASN A 244 3.77 -6.80 6.69
CA ASN A 244 4.55 -6.66 7.92
C ASN A 244 4.41 -5.24 8.54
N ILE A 245 4.89 -5.07 9.78
CA ILE A 245 4.78 -3.80 10.54
C ILE A 245 5.63 -2.65 10.00
N ILE A 246 6.63 -2.94 9.16
CA ILE A 246 7.58 -1.95 8.65
C ILE A 246 7.01 -1.33 7.37
N PHE A 247 6.81 -2.15 6.35
CA PHE A 247 6.42 -1.72 5.01
C PHE A 247 5.02 -1.10 4.97
N ASP A 248 4.03 -1.75 5.56
CA ASP A 248 2.63 -1.34 5.43
C ASP A 248 2.24 -0.15 6.31
N TRP A 249 3.16 0.33 7.16
CA TRP A 249 2.97 1.59 7.88
C TRP A 249 2.97 2.78 6.92
N ASP A 250 3.76 2.71 5.86
CA ASP A 250 3.97 3.81 4.91
C ASP A 250 3.45 3.49 3.50
N PHE A 251 3.30 2.20 3.14
CA PHE A 251 2.95 1.82 1.78
C PHE A 251 1.61 2.39 1.33
N ASP A 252 1.63 3.11 0.20
CA ASP A 252 0.49 3.83 -0.41
C ASP A 252 -0.03 5.00 0.45
N ASN A 253 0.79 5.48 1.37
CA ASN A 253 0.57 6.68 2.18
C ASN A 253 -0.83 6.74 2.86
N PRO A 254 -1.25 5.68 3.57
CA PRO A 254 -2.52 5.69 4.26
C PRO A 254 -2.50 6.68 5.44
N VAL A 255 -3.69 7.02 5.93
CA VAL A 255 -3.82 7.61 7.27
C VAL A 255 -3.75 6.46 8.28
N ASN A 256 -2.83 6.51 9.22
CA ASN A 256 -2.72 5.62 10.37
C ASN A 256 -3.24 6.34 11.62
N ARG A 257 -3.73 5.58 12.61
CA ARG A 257 -4.17 6.12 13.89
C ARG A 257 -3.27 5.64 15.02
N VAL A 258 -2.91 6.58 15.90
CA VAL A 258 -2.19 6.32 17.14
C VAL A 258 -3.10 6.69 18.32
N GLU A 259 -3.33 5.74 19.20
CA GLU A 259 -4.03 5.96 20.47
C GLU A 259 -3.08 5.64 21.62
N GLN A 260 -2.78 6.63 22.46
CA GLN A 260 -1.83 6.48 23.56
C GLN A 260 -2.52 6.60 24.92
N SER A 261 -2.02 5.81 25.86
CA SER A 261 -2.30 5.92 27.29
C SER A 261 -0.99 5.79 28.07
N GLU A 262 -1.06 5.89 29.39
CA GLU A 262 0.10 5.72 30.27
C GLU A 262 0.74 4.31 30.20
N THR A 263 0.01 3.30 29.73
CA THR A 263 0.45 1.89 29.79
C THR A 263 0.49 1.18 28.43
N ARG A 264 -0.11 1.77 27.40
CA ARG A 264 -0.19 1.20 26.05
C ARG A 264 -0.26 2.28 24.98
N ILE A 265 0.29 1.96 23.81
CA ILE A 265 0.02 2.63 22.54
C ILE A 265 -0.60 1.61 21.59
N THR A 266 -1.71 1.98 20.94
CA THR A 266 -2.32 1.22 19.86
C THR A 266 -2.06 1.93 18.55
N LEU A 267 -1.41 1.23 17.62
CA LEU A 267 -1.20 1.66 16.24
C LEU A 267 -2.21 0.93 15.37
N THR A 268 -3.11 1.68 14.74
CA THR A 268 -4.07 1.15 13.77
C THR A 268 -3.65 1.59 12.38
N TYR A 269 -3.25 0.62 11.55
CA TYR A 269 -2.73 0.89 10.23
C TYR A 269 -3.89 1.22 9.30
N GLY A 270 -3.72 2.23 8.44
CA GLY A 270 -4.72 2.52 7.42
C GLY A 270 -4.67 1.56 6.24
N LEU A 271 -3.65 0.70 6.15
CA LEU A 271 -3.59 -0.40 5.21
C LEU A 271 -4.02 -1.71 5.89
N MET A 272 -5.04 -2.38 5.34
CA MET A 272 -5.49 -3.73 5.73
C MET A 272 -5.84 -3.90 7.22
N ASN A 273 -6.12 -2.79 7.92
CA ASN A 273 -6.59 -2.74 9.30
C ASN A 273 -5.71 -3.49 10.32
N LEU A 274 -4.38 -3.51 10.12
CA LEU A 274 -3.50 -4.08 11.13
C LEU A 274 -3.61 -3.25 12.42
N GLU A 275 -4.01 -3.90 13.51
CA GLU A 275 -3.93 -3.32 14.85
C GLU A 275 -2.70 -3.90 15.57
N ARG A 276 -1.86 -3.01 16.11
CA ARG A 276 -0.65 -3.37 16.85
C ARG A 276 -0.66 -2.65 18.19
N THR A 277 -0.43 -3.40 19.26
CA THR A 277 -0.28 -2.84 20.62
C THR A 277 1.19 -2.83 21.03
N ILE A 278 1.65 -1.67 21.50
CA ILE A 278 2.94 -1.48 22.17
C ILE A 278 2.65 -1.39 23.67
N HIS A 279 3.19 -2.32 24.43
CA HIS A 279 3.07 -2.37 25.88
C HIS A 279 4.12 -1.47 26.53
N LEU A 280 3.71 -0.48 27.33
CA LEU A 280 4.59 0.43 28.07
C LEU A 280 4.73 0.05 29.56
N ASP A 281 3.89 -0.88 30.02
CA ASP A 281 3.75 -1.30 31.42
C ASP A 281 4.69 -2.43 31.84
N ARG A 282 5.63 -2.81 30.98
CA ARG A 282 6.50 -3.97 31.19
C ARG A 282 7.88 -3.76 30.58
N SER A 283 8.89 -4.30 31.23
CA SER A 283 10.28 -4.28 30.75
C SER A 283 10.72 -5.60 30.10
N GLU A 284 9.94 -6.67 30.30
CA GLU A 284 10.27 -8.00 29.81
C GLU A 284 9.14 -8.57 28.95
N PHE A 285 9.55 -9.26 27.90
CA PHE A 285 8.64 -10.02 27.06
C PHE A 285 8.06 -11.23 27.81
N PRO A 286 6.81 -11.62 27.53
CA PRO A 286 6.26 -12.86 28.04
C PRO A 286 7.15 -14.06 27.70
N GLY A 287 7.23 -15.02 28.63
CA GLY A 287 8.00 -16.25 28.42
C GLY A 287 7.50 -17.09 27.24
N ASN A 288 6.21 -16.97 26.92
CA ASN A 288 5.62 -17.53 25.71
C ASN A 288 4.86 -16.43 24.94
N ILE A 289 5.25 -16.21 23.69
CA ILE A 289 4.60 -15.26 22.78
C ILE A 289 3.92 -16.07 21.70
N THR A 290 2.59 -15.97 21.60
CA THR A 290 1.85 -16.50 20.45
C THR A 290 2.24 -15.68 19.22
N PRO A 291 2.80 -16.31 18.17
CA PRO A 291 3.24 -15.55 17.01
C PRO A 291 2.09 -14.90 16.27
N THR A 292 2.26 -13.65 15.87
CA THR A 292 1.31 -12.92 15.03
C THR A 292 2.06 -12.20 13.91
N ARG A 293 1.34 -11.64 12.95
CA ARG A 293 1.96 -10.81 11.91
C ARG A 293 2.49 -9.48 12.45
N ALA A 294 1.84 -8.92 13.48
CA ALA A 294 2.28 -7.71 14.16
C ALA A 294 3.46 -7.96 15.13
N GLY A 295 3.67 -9.22 15.51
CA GLY A 295 4.52 -9.57 16.64
C GLY A 295 3.94 -9.10 17.98
N TYR A 296 4.80 -9.08 18.98
CA TYR A 296 4.54 -8.56 20.32
C TYR A 296 5.52 -7.42 20.59
N SER A 297 5.02 -6.23 20.92
CA SER A 297 5.83 -5.03 21.08
C SER A 297 5.88 -4.55 22.53
N ILE A 298 7.09 -4.20 23.00
CA ILE A 298 7.31 -3.49 24.25
C ILE A 298 7.97 -2.16 23.94
N GLY A 299 7.46 -1.09 24.54
CA GLY A 299 7.97 0.27 24.37
C GLY A 299 8.47 0.84 25.68
N ARG A 300 9.46 1.72 25.58
CA ARG A 300 9.93 2.57 26.69
C ARG A 300 10.27 3.96 26.15
N TRP A 301 10.08 4.97 26.97
CA TRP A 301 10.52 6.32 26.65
C TRP A 301 11.95 6.51 27.12
N GLU A 302 12.82 6.92 26.19
CA GLU A 302 14.17 7.41 26.44
C GLU A 302 14.15 8.91 26.12
N ASP A 303 14.04 9.73 27.15
CA ASP A 303 13.67 11.15 27.02
C ASP A 303 12.37 11.30 26.20
N ASP A 304 12.41 12.03 25.08
CA ASP A 304 11.26 12.22 24.19
C ASP A 304 11.23 11.22 23.02
N VAL A 305 12.01 10.14 23.08
CA VAL A 305 12.04 9.09 22.05
C VAL A 305 11.42 7.80 22.59
N LEU A 306 10.36 7.34 21.94
CA LEU A 306 9.78 6.02 22.21
C LEU A 306 10.61 4.96 21.49
N VAL A 307 11.28 4.11 22.26
CA VAL A 307 12.01 2.95 21.73
C VAL A 307 11.16 1.71 21.89
N VAL A 308 10.88 1.05 20.77
CA VAL A 308 10.00 -0.11 20.69
C VAL A 308 10.80 -1.31 20.22
N GLU A 309 10.71 -2.41 20.95
CA GLU A 309 11.24 -3.70 20.55
C GLU A 309 10.11 -4.67 20.25
N THR A 310 10.20 -5.38 19.13
CA THR A 310 9.17 -6.31 18.69
C THR A 310 9.77 -7.66 18.29
N ARG A 311 9.11 -8.74 18.72
CA ARG A 311 9.45 -10.12 18.38
C ARG A 311 8.22 -11.02 18.40
N GLY A 312 8.39 -12.30 18.04
CA GLY A 312 7.27 -13.25 17.99
C GLY A 312 6.44 -13.07 16.72
N PHE A 313 7.11 -12.88 15.59
CA PHE A 313 6.45 -12.77 14.30
C PHE A 313 6.10 -14.16 13.75
N LEU A 314 5.01 -14.26 12.99
CA LEU A 314 4.86 -15.33 12.00
C LEU A 314 5.93 -15.14 10.91
N PRO A 315 6.52 -16.22 10.36
CA PRO A 315 7.35 -16.12 9.16
C PRO A 315 6.59 -15.42 8.02
N GLY A 316 7.29 -14.61 7.24
CA GLY A 316 6.67 -13.76 6.23
C GLY A 316 7.69 -13.08 5.32
N ILE A 317 7.28 -11.96 4.74
CA ILE A 317 8.07 -11.20 3.77
C ILE A 317 8.21 -9.75 4.23
N LEU A 318 9.44 -9.23 4.24
CA LEU A 318 9.72 -7.81 4.52
C LEU A 318 9.41 -6.94 3.29
N SER A 319 9.70 -7.45 2.10
CA SER A 319 9.39 -6.83 0.82
C SER A 319 9.11 -7.92 -0.21
N ALA A 320 7.90 -7.92 -0.76
CA ALA A 320 7.46 -8.88 -1.75
C ALA A 320 8.11 -8.64 -3.13
N ASP A 321 8.29 -7.37 -3.51
CA ASP A 321 8.93 -6.98 -4.76
C ASP A 321 10.40 -7.39 -4.83
N THR A 322 11.11 -7.40 -3.69
CA THR A 322 12.51 -7.85 -3.62
C THR A 322 12.68 -9.26 -3.05
N ARG A 323 11.58 -9.96 -2.75
CA ARG A 323 11.62 -11.32 -2.19
C ARG A 323 12.53 -11.42 -0.95
N THR A 324 12.51 -10.41 -0.08
CA THR A 324 13.25 -10.41 1.19
C THR A 324 12.39 -11.07 2.29
N PRO A 325 12.70 -12.31 2.74
CA PRO A 325 11.91 -13.00 3.74
C PRO A 325 12.32 -12.64 5.17
N HIS A 326 11.46 -12.98 6.11
CA HIS A 326 11.80 -13.10 7.51
C HIS A 326 11.17 -14.35 8.12
N SER A 327 11.82 -14.88 9.15
CA SER A 327 11.36 -16.01 9.95
C SER A 327 10.70 -15.51 11.25
N GLY A 328 10.35 -16.45 12.14
CA GLY A 328 9.95 -16.10 13.52
C GLY A 328 11.12 -15.61 14.40
N ALA A 329 12.36 -15.73 13.92
CA ALA A 329 13.54 -15.17 14.57
C ALA A 329 13.67 -13.64 14.37
N LEU A 330 12.85 -13.03 13.51
CA LEU A 330 12.84 -11.59 13.29
C LEU A 330 12.77 -10.81 14.61
N ARG A 331 13.64 -9.81 14.74
CA ARG A 331 13.63 -8.80 15.80
C ARG A 331 13.60 -7.44 15.14
N VAL A 332 12.70 -6.58 15.58
CA VAL A 332 12.57 -5.21 15.09
C VAL A 332 12.74 -4.26 16.25
N THR A 333 13.60 -3.27 16.10
CA THR A 333 13.70 -2.11 16.96
C THR A 333 13.23 -0.90 16.17
N GLU A 334 12.27 -0.16 16.71
CA GLU A 334 11.79 1.12 16.18
C GLU A 334 12.08 2.23 17.18
N ARG A 335 12.36 3.43 16.69
CA ARG A 335 12.46 4.68 17.47
C ARG A 335 11.47 5.66 16.90
N PHE A 336 10.53 6.13 17.71
CA PHE A 336 9.55 7.16 17.35
C PHE A 336 9.85 8.46 18.08
N SER A 337 9.83 9.57 17.35
CA SER A 337 10.05 10.92 17.90
C SER A 337 9.17 11.95 17.19
N LEU A 338 8.76 12.99 17.89
CA LEU A 338 8.07 14.13 17.28
C LEU A 338 9.09 15.18 16.80
N ASP A 339 9.00 15.52 15.53
CA ASP A 339 9.57 16.73 14.95
C ASP A 339 8.49 17.82 15.01
N THR A 340 8.53 18.62 16.08
CA THR A 340 7.50 19.63 16.35
C THR A 340 7.60 20.84 15.45
N GLU A 341 8.77 21.09 14.83
CA GLU A 341 8.94 22.21 13.90
C GLU A 341 8.23 21.93 12.58
N ASN A 342 8.23 20.67 12.14
CA ASN A 342 7.64 20.25 10.87
C ASN A 342 6.34 19.44 11.03
N GLY A 343 5.87 19.22 12.26
CA GLY A 343 4.59 18.55 12.50
C GLY A 343 4.61 17.05 12.19
N ALA A 344 5.77 16.41 12.34
CA ALA A 344 5.98 15.05 11.88
C ALA A 344 6.26 14.07 13.04
N LEU A 345 5.62 12.90 12.97
CA LEU A 345 6.04 11.69 13.67
C LEU A 345 7.12 11.00 12.83
N GLN A 346 8.35 11.07 13.31
CA GLN A 346 9.49 10.38 12.72
C GLN A 346 9.60 8.97 13.30
N ARG A 347 9.85 8.00 12.42
CA ARG A 347 10.16 6.62 12.77
C ARG A 347 11.50 6.23 12.16
N GLU A 348 12.37 5.63 12.96
CA GLU A 348 13.54 4.90 12.50
C GLU A 348 13.38 3.44 12.87
N PHE A 349 13.82 2.51 12.02
CA PHE A 349 13.75 1.09 12.33
C PHE A 349 15.02 0.34 11.95
N ALA A 350 15.27 -0.73 12.68
CA ALA A 350 16.30 -1.71 12.43
C ALA A 350 15.73 -3.11 12.68
N ALA A 351 15.85 -4.01 11.70
CA ALA A 351 15.40 -5.39 11.83
C ALA A 351 16.50 -6.39 11.53
N THR A 352 16.53 -7.47 12.31
CA THR A 352 17.51 -8.56 12.17
C THR A 352 16.79 -9.90 12.17
N ASP A 353 17.27 -10.83 11.34
CA ASP A 353 16.82 -12.21 11.31
C ASP A 353 17.99 -13.13 10.97
N ALA A 354 18.71 -13.57 12.00
CA ALA A 354 19.90 -14.39 11.83
C ALA A 354 19.62 -15.75 11.15
N LEU A 355 18.35 -16.18 11.05
CA LEU A 355 18.00 -17.41 10.37
C LEU A 355 17.90 -17.19 8.86
N TYR A 356 17.29 -16.11 8.38
CA TYR A 356 17.01 -15.93 6.95
C TYR A 356 17.93 -14.94 6.22
N PHE A 357 18.50 -13.93 6.88
CA PHE A 357 19.41 -13.00 6.21
C PHE A 357 20.57 -12.57 7.11
N THR A 358 21.62 -12.03 6.49
CA THR A 358 22.73 -11.40 7.21
C THR A 358 22.64 -9.88 7.10
N GLY A 359 23.21 -9.18 8.10
CA GLY A 359 23.10 -7.73 8.20
C GLY A 359 21.80 -7.28 8.90
N THR A 360 21.48 -6.00 8.71
CA THR A 360 20.35 -5.34 9.36
C THR A 360 19.51 -4.64 8.29
N TYR A 361 18.21 -4.91 8.27
CA TYR A 361 17.25 -4.14 7.49
C TYR A 361 16.99 -2.82 8.20
N THR A 362 17.40 -1.69 7.62
CA THR A 362 17.22 -0.38 8.25
C THR A 362 16.45 0.57 7.34
N GLY A 363 15.81 1.55 7.95
CA GLY A 363 15.14 2.62 7.23
C GLY A 363 14.53 3.63 8.19
N SER A 364 13.91 4.64 7.61
CA SER A 364 13.16 5.64 8.33
C SER A 364 11.96 6.10 7.53
N SER A 365 10.98 6.65 8.22
CA SER A 365 9.84 7.31 7.61
C SER A 365 9.36 8.48 8.45
N ARG A 366 8.57 9.34 7.82
CA ARG A 366 7.93 10.49 8.45
C ARG A 366 6.45 10.48 8.10
N GLN A 367 5.62 10.68 9.10
CA GLN A 367 4.19 10.91 8.92
C GLN A 367 3.83 12.24 9.53
N TYR A 368 2.98 12.99 8.86
CA TYR A 368 2.51 14.30 9.30
C TYR A 368 1.13 14.17 9.92
N VAL A 369 0.75 15.13 10.75
CA VAL A 369 -0.62 15.21 11.26
C VAL A 369 -1.59 15.23 10.07
N SER A 370 -2.51 14.29 10.04
CA SER A 370 -3.46 14.18 8.94
C SER A 370 -4.61 15.16 9.12
N HIS A 371 -4.91 15.92 8.07
CA HIS A 371 -6.16 16.71 7.97
C HIS A 371 -7.39 15.82 7.71
N TYR A 372 -7.18 14.53 7.43
CA TYR A 372 -8.21 13.55 7.16
C TYR A 372 -8.25 12.51 8.28
N PRO A 373 -9.44 12.05 8.68
CA PRO A 373 -9.54 11.02 9.70
C PRO A 373 -9.03 9.68 9.17
N TRP A 374 -8.51 8.84 10.07
CA TRP A 374 -8.35 7.42 9.79
C TRP A 374 -9.71 6.79 9.47
N GLU A 375 -9.71 5.91 8.47
CA GLU A 375 -10.89 5.13 8.06
C GLU A 375 -10.51 3.65 7.89
N PRO A 376 -11.43 2.71 8.15
CA PRO A 376 -11.18 1.29 7.90
C PRO A 376 -10.85 1.01 6.44
N TRP A 377 -9.81 0.19 6.23
CA TRP A 377 -9.45 -0.37 4.94
C TRP A 377 -10.43 -1.46 4.53
N ASN A 378 -11.49 -1.09 3.84
CA ASN A 378 -12.42 -2.04 3.23
C ASN A 378 -11.84 -2.51 1.89
N CYS A 379 -11.10 -3.62 1.93
CA CYS A 379 -10.51 -4.20 0.72
C CYS A 379 -11.60 -4.81 -0.17
N ASP A 380 -11.68 -4.36 -1.41
CA ASP A 380 -12.50 -4.85 -2.52
C ASP A 380 -11.63 -4.76 -3.78
N ASP A 381 -10.77 -5.77 -3.98
CA ASP A 381 -9.85 -5.78 -5.12
C ASP A 381 -10.52 -6.30 -6.40
N ARG A 382 -10.67 -5.39 -7.36
CA ARG A 382 -11.31 -5.64 -8.67
C ARG A 382 -10.31 -5.78 -9.83
N SER A 383 -9.02 -5.84 -9.52
CA SER A 383 -7.96 -6.06 -10.51
C SER A 383 -7.88 -7.53 -10.98
N PHE A 384 -8.55 -8.45 -10.28
CA PHE A 384 -8.33 -9.88 -10.40
C PHE A 384 -8.94 -10.57 -11.64
N ARG A 385 -8.20 -11.58 -12.13
CA ARG A 385 -8.69 -12.68 -12.97
C ARG A 385 -8.36 -14.04 -12.32
N THR A 386 -9.35 -14.92 -12.24
CA THR A 386 -9.24 -16.27 -11.62
C THR A 386 -8.44 -17.30 -12.43
N ASP A 387 -7.93 -16.95 -13.60
CA ASP A 387 -7.43 -17.89 -14.60
C ASP A 387 -5.90 -17.96 -14.74
N ARG A 388 -5.16 -17.43 -13.76
CA ARG A 388 -3.70 -17.61 -13.67
C ARG A 388 -3.27 -18.22 -12.34
#